data_AF-A0A1V1TRB5-F1
#
_entry.id   AF-A0A1V1TRB5-F1
#
_cell.length_a   1.000
_cell.length_b   1.000
_cell.length_c   1.000
_cell.angle_alpha   90.00
_cell.angle_beta   90.00
_cell.angle_gamma   90.00
#
_symmetry.space_group_name_H-M   'P 1'
#
loop_
_entity.id
_entity.type
_entity.pdbx_description
1 polymer ?
#
loop_
_entity_poly.entity_id
_entity_poly.type
_entity_poly.pdbx_seq_one_letter_code
_entity_poly.pdbx_strand_id
1 'polypeptide(L)'
;MPTILVNGVLSNHRGSFADATPGQWNLRLRKAYSAFLAAHLYSVNYPFTPISWVTSLQAGRLIDQILGATLIIGAALLHWHIASISHPLPVTWSFGAGSQPFVLLEEGRGSDERRLFTWKPRYYWVLALTESVLLAAAWIEPQSLVSRSIVVVIVGVSWIVGLPAAPRAFRLRPLANIDAVRTGVISWERLANVLGR
;
A
#
# COMPACT_ATOMS: atom_id res chain seq x y z
N MET A 1 -38.45 33.67 42.04
CA MET A 1 -38.54 32.47 41.17
C MET A 1 -37.63 32.70 39.98
N PRO A 2 -36.54 31.93 39.80
CA PRO A 2 -35.63 32.13 38.69
C PRO A 2 -36.10 31.35 37.45
N THR A 3 -36.28 32.08 36.36
CA THR A 3 -36.56 31.55 35.02
C THR A 3 -35.29 30.94 34.45
N ILE A 4 -35.24 29.61 34.37
CA ILE A 4 -34.17 28.88 33.69
C ILE A 4 -34.38 29.05 32.19
N LEU A 5 -33.58 29.92 31.56
CA LEU A 5 -33.47 30.00 30.10
C LEU A 5 -32.76 28.74 29.60
N VAL A 6 -33.56 27.76 29.18
CA VAL A 6 -33.10 26.65 28.34
C VAL A 6 -32.80 27.23 26.96
N ASN A 7 -31.59 27.75 26.79
CA ASN A 7 -31.08 28.11 25.47
C ASN A 7 -30.89 26.84 24.66
N GLY A 8 -31.86 26.61 23.77
CA GLY A 8 -31.76 25.65 22.69
C GLY A 8 -30.55 25.95 21.83
N VAL A 9 -29.50 25.16 22.03
CA VAL A 9 -28.50 24.90 20.99
C VAL A 9 -28.80 23.49 20.50
N LEU A 10 -29.84 23.39 19.66
CA LEU A 10 -29.88 22.34 18.65
C LEU A 10 -28.83 22.70 17.61
N SER A 11 -27.55 22.56 17.98
CA SER A 11 -26.46 22.58 17.02
C SER A 11 -26.67 21.38 16.11
N ASN A 12 -27.23 21.68 14.96
CA ASN A 12 -27.28 20.90 13.74
C ASN A 12 -26.14 19.85 13.69
N HIS A 13 -26.36 18.66 14.27
CA HIS A 13 -25.47 17.50 14.18
C HIS A 13 -25.58 16.83 12.81
N ARG A 14 -25.61 17.65 11.74
CA ARG A 14 -25.15 17.26 10.41
C ARG A 14 -23.68 17.64 10.25
N GLY A 15 -22.90 17.45 11.32
CA GLY A 15 -21.46 17.45 11.25
C GLY A 15 -21.04 16.22 10.45
N SER A 16 -20.23 16.45 9.43
CA SER A 16 -19.70 15.45 8.51
C SER A 16 -19.04 14.27 9.23
N PHE A 17 -19.79 13.21 9.52
CA PHE A 17 -19.22 11.89 9.85
C PHE A 17 -18.38 11.32 8.69
N ALA A 18 -18.38 11.99 7.52
CA ALA A 18 -17.81 11.50 6.28
C ALA A 18 -16.27 11.47 6.25
N ASP A 19 -15.57 12.29 7.04
CA ASP A 19 -14.11 12.47 6.93
C ASP A 19 -13.38 12.59 8.30
N ALA A 20 -13.99 12.09 9.39
CA ALA A 20 -13.35 12.10 10.70
C ALA A 20 -12.08 11.22 10.72
N THR A 21 -10.95 11.80 11.15
CA THR A 21 -9.68 11.10 11.33
C THR A 21 -9.88 9.89 12.25
N PRO A 22 -9.38 8.68 11.90
CA PRO A 22 -9.56 7.50 12.74
C PRO A 22 -8.92 7.69 14.12
N GLY A 23 -9.65 7.34 15.18
CA GLY A 23 -9.09 7.30 16.54
C GLY A 23 -7.95 6.29 16.69
N GLN A 24 -7.08 6.48 17.67
CA GLN A 24 -5.90 5.62 17.88
C GLN A 24 -6.25 4.14 18.06
N TRP A 25 -7.36 3.86 18.75
CA TRP A 25 -7.87 2.49 18.91
C TRP A 25 -8.23 1.84 17.58
N ASN A 26 -8.91 2.57 16.70
CA ASN A 26 -9.27 2.10 15.36
C ASN A 26 -8.00 1.78 14.56
N LEU A 27 -6.98 2.64 14.60
CA LEU A 27 -5.70 2.38 13.92
C LEU A 27 -5.00 1.10 14.43
N ARG A 28 -5.04 0.83 15.74
CA ARG A 28 -4.49 -0.42 16.30
C ARG A 28 -5.26 -1.64 15.81
N LEU A 29 -6.60 -1.58 15.80
CA LEU A 29 -7.44 -2.66 15.29
C LEU A 29 -7.18 -2.95 13.81
N ARG A 30 -7.04 -1.91 12.98
CA ARG A 30 -6.69 -2.06 11.56
C ARG A 30 -5.34 -2.74 11.39
N LYS A 31 -4.34 -2.37 12.19
CA LYS A 31 -3.02 -3.02 12.14
C LYS A 31 -3.10 -4.50 12.51
N ALA A 32 -3.80 -4.83 13.59
CA ALA A 32 -4.02 -6.22 13.99
C ALA A 32 -4.74 -7.02 12.89
N TYR A 33 -5.80 -6.45 12.31
CA TYR A 33 -6.55 -7.08 11.22
C TYR A 33 -5.72 -7.21 9.93
N SER A 34 -4.84 -6.25 9.63
CA SER A 34 -3.92 -6.34 8.50
C SER A 34 -2.90 -7.46 8.65
N ALA A 35 -2.42 -7.72 9.87
CA ALA A 35 -1.54 -8.85 10.14
C ALA A 35 -2.29 -10.18 9.98
N PHE A 36 -3.55 -10.23 10.42
CA PHE A 36 -4.43 -11.37 10.17
C PHE A 36 -4.65 -11.63 8.67
N LEU A 37 -4.98 -10.58 7.88
CA LEU A 37 -5.13 -10.70 6.43
C LEU A 37 -3.85 -11.16 5.75
N ALA A 38 -2.69 -10.64 6.17
CA ALA A 38 -1.40 -11.09 5.64
C ALA A 38 -1.14 -12.57 5.92
N ALA A 39 -1.45 -13.06 7.13
CA ALA A 39 -1.36 -14.48 7.47
C ALA A 39 -2.36 -15.34 6.68
N HIS A 40 -3.58 -14.85 6.48
CA HIS A 40 -4.60 -15.52 5.70
C HIS A 40 -4.21 -15.60 4.22
N LEU A 41 -3.70 -14.50 3.64
CA LEU A 41 -3.15 -14.47 2.30
C LEU A 41 -1.98 -15.45 2.16
N TYR A 42 -1.07 -15.52 3.13
CA TYR A 42 0.04 -16.47 3.09
C TYR A 42 -0.45 -17.93 3.11
N SER A 43 -1.44 -18.24 3.94
CA SER A 43 -1.95 -19.61 4.11
C SER A 43 -2.74 -20.12 2.90
N VAL A 44 -3.53 -19.27 2.23
CA VAL A 44 -4.28 -19.65 1.02
C VAL A 44 -3.36 -19.93 -0.17
N ASN A 45 -2.14 -19.37 -0.16
CA ASN A 45 -1.29 -19.29 -1.34
C ASN A 45 -0.05 -20.16 -1.33
N TYR A 46 0.10 -21.10 -0.40
CA TYR A 46 1.30 -21.92 -0.37
C TYR A 46 1.16 -23.16 -1.28
N PRO A 47 1.96 -23.33 -2.36
CA PRO A 47 3.01 -22.45 -2.89
C PRO A 47 2.54 -21.45 -3.97
N PHE A 48 2.94 -20.18 -3.84
CA PHE A 48 2.52 -19.09 -4.73
C PHE A 48 3.47 -19.02 -5.93
N THR A 49 2.98 -19.44 -7.09
CA THR A 49 3.84 -19.71 -8.27
C THR A 49 3.26 -19.12 -9.55
N PRO A 50 3.09 -17.78 -9.62
CA PRO A 50 2.31 -17.13 -10.65
C PRO A 50 2.85 -17.33 -12.07
N ILE A 51 4.17 -17.43 -12.27
CA ILE A 51 4.76 -17.63 -13.60
C ILE A 51 4.52 -19.06 -14.07
N SER A 52 4.68 -20.06 -13.18
CA SER A 52 4.43 -21.46 -13.52
C SER A 52 2.94 -21.74 -13.79
N TRP A 53 2.03 -20.98 -13.19
CA TRP A 53 0.59 -21.08 -13.49
C TRP A 53 0.27 -20.73 -14.95
N VAL A 54 1.07 -19.87 -15.57
CA VAL A 54 0.85 -19.38 -16.95
C VAL A 54 1.72 -20.12 -17.96
N THR A 55 2.98 -20.40 -17.62
CA THR A 55 3.99 -20.83 -18.60
C THR A 55 4.22 -22.33 -18.66
N SER A 56 3.75 -23.12 -17.69
CA SER A 56 4.02 -24.57 -17.58
C SER A 56 5.51 -24.97 -17.57
N LEU A 57 6.43 -24.01 -17.48
CA LEU A 57 7.87 -24.24 -17.53
C LEU A 57 8.40 -24.64 -16.15
N GLN A 58 9.10 -25.78 -16.06
CA GLN A 58 9.77 -26.21 -14.83
C GLN A 58 10.87 -25.24 -14.36
N ALA A 59 11.52 -24.54 -15.29
CA ALA A 59 12.49 -23.49 -14.99
C ALA A 59 11.86 -22.27 -14.25
N GLY A 60 10.55 -22.07 -14.38
CA GLY A 60 9.82 -20.99 -13.70
C GLY A 60 9.78 -21.16 -12.17
N ARG A 61 10.02 -22.37 -11.63
CA ARG A 61 9.85 -22.67 -10.20
C ARG A 61 10.81 -21.93 -9.27
N LEU A 62 12.06 -21.73 -9.69
CA LEU A 62 13.07 -21.08 -8.85
C LEU A 62 12.85 -19.56 -8.82
N ILE A 63 12.50 -18.99 -9.97
CA ILE A 63 12.08 -17.58 -10.08
C ILE A 63 10.79 -17.36 -9.30
N ASP A 64 9.81 -18.25 -9.41
CA ASP A 64 8.55 -18.17 -8.68
C ASP A 64 8.73 -18.24 -7.17
N GLN A 65 9.67 -19.04 -6.65
CA GLN A 65 9.92 -19.09 -5.22
C GLN A 65 10.44 -17.76 -4.68
N ILE A 66 11.41 -17.14 -5.38
CA ILE A 66 12.00 -15.87 -4.95
C ILE A 66 10.99 -14.73 -5.17
N LEU A 67 10.41 -14.65 -6.36
CA LEU A 67 9.48 -13.59 -6.73
C LEU A 67 8.19 -13.70 -5.93
N GLY A 68 7.66 -14.92 -5.76
CA GLY A 68 6.45 -15.17 -5.00
C GLY A 68 6.62 -14.83 -3.52
N ALA A 69 7.72 -15.27 -2.89
CA ALA A 69 8.02 -14.87 -1.51
C ALA A 69 8.15 -13.34 -1.38
N THR A 70 8.85 -12.69 -2.32
CA THR A 70 9.00 -11.23 -2.33
C THR A 70 7.67 -10.51 -2.48
N LEU A 71 6.81 -10.96 -3.39
CA LEU A 71 5.50 -10.37 -3.65
C LEU A 71 4.56 -10.51 -2.45
N ILE A 72 4.55 -11.67 -1.79
CA ILE A 72 3.71 -11.93 -0.62
C ILE A 72 4.22 -11.17 0.61
N ILE A 73 5.53 -11.17 0.88
CA ILE A 73 6.11 -10.37 1.98
C ILE A 73 5.87 -8.88 1.73
N GLY A 74 6.07 -8.42 0.49
CA GLY A 74 5.77 -7.05 0.08
C GLY A 74 4.30 -6.71 0.33
N ALA A 75 3.37 -7.56 -0.12
CA ALA A 75 1.95 -7.36 0.11
C ALA A 75 1.61 -7.31 1.61
N ALA A 76 2.20 -8.17 2.45
CA ALA A 76 2.01 -8.15 3.89
C ALA A 76 2.46 -6.83 4.53
N LEU A 77 3.64 -6.33 4.17
CA LEU A 77 4.14 -5.03 4.63
C LEU A 77 3.26 -3.88 4.14
N LEU A 78 2.78 -3.97 2.90
CA LEU A 78 1.89 -2.97 2.33
C LEU A 78 0.52 -2.96 3.01
N HIS A 79 -0.06 -4.11 3.38
CA HIS A 79 -1.28 -4.19 4.19
C HIS A 79 -1.12 -3.46 5.53
N TRP A 80 0.02 -3.65 6.19
CA TRP A 80 0.35 -2.93 7.43
C TRP A 80 0.42 -1.41 7.22
N HIS A 81 1.02 -0.98 6.12
CA HIS A 81 1.09 0.45 5.77
C HIS A 81 -0.29 1.03 5.44
N ILE A 82 -1.11 0.33 4.66
CA ILE A 82 -2.49 0.74 4.34
C ILE A 82 -3.32 0.88 5.62
N ALA A 83 -3.19 -0.05 6.57
CA ALA A 83 -3.84 0.01 7.87
C ALA A 83 -3.38 1.18 8.74
N SER A 84 -2.17 1.69 8.50
CA SER A 84 -1.59 2.80 9.25
C SER A 84 -2.03 4.18 8.75
N ILE A 85 -2.75 4.26 7.62
CA ILE A 85 -3.18 5.53 7.04
C ILE A 85 -4.31 6.14 7.87
N SER A 86 -4.04 7.31 8.45
CA SER A 86 -5.01 8.13 9.20
C SER A 86 -5.65 9.24 8.37
N HIS A 87 -5.10 9.58 7.20
CA HIS A 87 -5.54 10.73 6.40
C HIS A 87 -5.91 10.30 4.97
N PRO A 88 -6.79 11.03 4.26
CA PRO A 88 -7.05 10.77 2.85
C PRO A 88 -5.77 10.84 2.01
N LEU A 89 -5.55 9.85 1.15
CA LEU A 89 -4.37 9.75 0.30
C LEU A 89 -4.80 9.70 -1.17
N PRO A 90 -4.39 10.67 -2.01
CA PRO A 90 -4.60 10.55 -3.45
C PRO A 90 -3.68 9.47 -4.01
N VAL A 91 -4.28 8.49 -4.69
CA VAL A 91 -3.54 7.47 -5.45
C VAL A 91 -3.44 7.98 -6.89
N THR A 92 -2.23 8.33 -7.30
CA THR A 92 -1.92 8.78 -8.65
C THR A 92 -1.06 7.73 -9.33
N TRP A 93 -1.20 7.64 -10.65
CA TRP A 93 -0.38 6.74 -11.46
C TRP A 93 0.12 7.47 -12.69
N SER A 94 1.43 7.46 -12.90
CA SER A 94 2.08 8.01 -14.08
C SER A 94 2.54 6.87 -15.00
N PHE A 95 1.90 6.74 -16.16
CA PHE A 95 2.42 5.94 -17.26
C PHE A 95 3.13 6.90 -18.23
N GLY A 96 4.47 6.91 -18.23
CA GLY A 96 5.23 7.80 -19.12
C GLY A 96 6.69 7.38 -19.25
N ALA A 97 7.12 7.11 -20.49
CA ALA A 97 8.51 6.84 -20.84
C ALA A 97 9.34 8.13 -20.70
N GLY A 98 10.01 8.30 -19.56
CA GLY A 98 10.97 9.39 -19.33
C GLY A 98 10.65 10.33 -18.18
N SER A 99 9.51 10.20 -17.51
CA SER A 99 9.21 10.97 -16.30
C SER A 99 9.63 10.20 -15.05
N GLN A 100 10.42 10.84 -14.20
CA GLN A 100 10.88 10.28 -12.94
C GLN A 100 9.74 9.58 -12.16
N PRO A 101 10.01 8.41 -11.56
CA PRO A 101 8.99 7.67 -10.85
C PRO A 101 8.58 8.47 -9.61
N PHE A 102 7.28 8.73 -9.50
CA PHE A 102 6.65 9.10 -8.24
C PHE A 102 7.12 10.46 -7.66
N VAL A 103 6.72 11.56 -8.32
CA VAL A 103 6.83 12.93 -7.78
C VAL A 103 5.54 13.23 -7.01
N LEU A 104 5.62 13.18 -5.67
CA LEU A 104 5.52 14.38 -4.83
C LEU A 104 4.26 15.20 -5.15
N LEU A 105 3.29 15.08 -4.24
CA LEU A 105 2.35 16.14 -3.90
C LEU A 105 3.13 17.42 -3.59
N GLU A 106 3.56 18.12 -4.64
CA GLU A 106 3.87 19.53 -4.58
C GLU A 106 2.81 20.23 -5.42
N GLU A 107 2.14 21.14 -4.74
CA GLU A 107 0.93 21.80 -5.17
C GLU A 107 1.25 22.71 -6.35
N GLY A 108 0.98 22.20 -7.55
CA GLY A 108 0.91 23.01 -8.76
C GLY A 108 1.87 22.59 -9.86
N ARG A 109 1.25 22.32 -11.02
CA ARG A 109 1.82 22.47 -12.36
C ARG A 109 2.58 21.26 -12.91
N GLY A 110 1.90 20.44 -13.70
CA GLY A 110 2.51 19.42 -14.54
C GLY A 110 1.49 18.54 -15.25
N SER A 111 1.25 18.84 -16.52
CA SER A 111 0.23 18.33 -17.44
C SER A 111 0.32 16.84 -17.80
N ASP A 112 0.02 15.92 -16.88
CA ASP A 112 -0.60 14.60 -17.18
C ASP A 112 -0.81 13.69 -15.93
N GLU A 113 -0.87 14.25 -14.71
CA GLU A 113 -1.13 13.43 -13.52
C GLU A 113 -2.59 12.98 -13.43
N ARG A 114 -2.91 11.80 -13.97
CA ARG A 114 -4.23 11.18 -13.80
C ARG A 114 -4.37 10.67 -12.36
N ARG A 115 -5.13 11.40 -11.55
CA ARG A 115 -5.65 10.90 -10.26
C ARG A 115 -6.55 9.71 -10.52
N LEU A 116 -6.12 8.51 -10.09
CA LEU A 116 -6.92 7.29 -10.23
C LEU A 116 -8.09 7.31 -9.26
N PHE A 117 -7.80 7.49 -7.97
CA PHE A 117 -8.82 7.61 -6.93
C PHE A 117 -8.23 8.22 -5.65
N THR A 118 -9.08 8.66 -4.72
CA THR A 118 -8.66 9.10 -3.39
C THR A 118 -8.97 8.02 -2.36
N TRP A 119 -7.92 7.44 -1.77
CA TRP A 119 -8.06 6.52 -0.64
C TRP A 119 -8.57 7.28 0.58
N LYS A 120 -9.74 6.89 1.10
CA LYS A 120 -10.26 7.41 2.36
C LYS A 120 -10.08 6.36 3.47
N PRO A 121 -9.62 6.73 4.68
CA PRO A 121 -9.46 5.79 5.78
C PRO A 121 -10.73 4.99 6.14
N ARG A 122 -11.93 5.49 5.81
CA ARG A 122 -13.20 4.78 6.02
C ARG A 122 -13.37 3.53 5.15
N TYR A 123 -12.71 3.48 3.98
CA TYR A 123 -12.82 2.35 3.05
C TYR A 123 -12.08 1.11 3.53
N TYR A 124 -11.18 1.26 4.51
CA TYR A 124 -10.38 0.17 5.05
C TYR A 124 -11.24 -1.05 5.42
N TRP A 125 -12.27 -0.86 6.26
CA TRP A 125 -13.05 -2.00 6.78
C TRP A 125 -13.85 -2.71 5.69
N VAL A 126 -14.42 -1.97 4.75
CA VAL A 126 -15.17 -2.56 3.63
C VAL A 126 -14.23 -3.40 2.76
N LEU A 127 -13.06 -2.87 2.43
CA LEU A 127 -12.08 -3.58 1.62
C LEU A 127 -11.48 -4.78 2.36
N ALA A 128 -11.14 -4.62 3.64
CA ALA A 128 -10.58 -5.67 4.47
C ALA A 128 -11.55 -6.84 4.67
N LEU A 129 -12.85 -6.56 4.86
CA LEU A 129 -13.88 -7.60 4.92
C LEU A 129 -14.09 -8.27 3.57
N THR A 130 -14.14 -7.49 2.48
CA THR A 130 -14.27 -8.01 1.12
C THR A 130 -13.11 -8.95 0.79
N GLU A 131 -11.89 -8.53 1.10
CA GLU A 131 -10.68 -9.34 0.95
C GLU A 131 -10.74 -10.61 1.79
N SER A 132 -11.15 -10.52 3.06
CA SER A 132 -11.29 -11.69 3.93
C SER A 132 -12.28 -12.71 3.38
N VAL A 133 -13.39 -12.26 2.78
CA VAL A 133 -14.39 -13.14 2.15
C VAL A 133 -13.83 -13.78 0.88
N LEU A 134 -13.13 -13.01 0.05
CA LEU A 134 -12.48 -13.52 -1.16
C LEU A 134 -11.39 -14.55 -0.85
N LEU A 135 -10.58 -14.30 0.18
CA LEU A 135 -9.57 -15.26 0.66
C LEU A 135 -10.21 -16.52 1.23
N ALA A 136 -11.29 -16.39 2.01
CA ALA A 136 -12.04 -17.55 2.50
C ALA A 136 -12.64 -18.38 1.35
N ALA A 137 -13.15 -17.74 0.29
CA ALA A 137 -13.63 -18.42 -0.90
C ALA A 137 -12.49 -19.14 -1.64
N ALA A 138 -11.33 -18.47 -1.79
CA ALA A 138 -10.15 -19.04 -2.42
C ALA A 138 -9.56 -20.22 -1.64
N TRP A 139 -9.80 -20.27 -0.32
CA TRP A 139 -9.34 -21.37 0.54
C TRP A 139 -10.08 -22.69 0.28
N ILE A 140 -11.34 -22.64 -0.18
CA ILE A 140 -12.15 -23.85 -0.43
C ILE A 140 -11.53 -24.69 -1.55
N GLU A 141 -11.06 -24.04 -2.62
CA GLU A 141 -10.42 -24.73 -3.74
C GLU A 141 -9.13 -24.00 -4.18
N PRO A 142 -8.02 -24.17 -3.45
CA PRO A 142 -6.80 -23.38 -3.67
C PRO A 142 -6.16 -23.60 -5.05
N GLN A 143 -6.44 -24.74 -5.68
CA GLN A 143 -5.86 -25.10 -6.97
C GLN A 143 -6.63 -24.52 -8.17
N SER A 144 -7.86 -24.02 -7.97
CA SER A 144 -8.68 -23.50 -9.05
C SER A 144 -8.06 -22.23 -9.67
N LEU A 145 -8.31 -22.01 -10.96
CA LEU A 145 -7.91 -20.77 -11.64
C LEU A 145 -8.53 -19.53 -11.00
N VAL A 146 -9.74 -19.68 -10.45
CA VAL A 146 -10.47 -18.60 -9.76
C VAL A 146 -9.71 -18.18 -8.50
N SER A 147 -9.35 -19.12 -7.62
CA SER A 147 -8.58 -18.83 -6.39
C SER A 147 -7.25 -18.15 -6.70
N ARG A 148 -6.54 -18.64 -7.73
CA ARG A 148 -5.28 -18.04 -8.20
C ARG A 148 -5.48 -16.60 -8.68
N SER A 149 -6.54 -16.36 -9.46
CA SER A 149 -6.86 -15.01 -9.96
C SER A 149 -7.19 -14.04 -8.83
N ILE A 150 -7.98 -14.47 -7.83
CA ILE A 150 -8.33 -13.69 -6.65
C ILE A 150 -7.06 -13.20 -5.96
N VAL A 151 -6.10 -14.10 -5.77
CA VAL A 151 -4.86 -13.81 -5.06
C VAL A 151 -4.01 -12.84 -5.84
N VAL A 152 -3.82 -13.07 -7.14
CA VAL A 152 -3.07 -12.15 -8.00
C VAL A 152 -3.69 -10.75 -7.98
N VAL A 153 -5.02 -10.66 -8.00
CA VAL A 153 -5.74 -9.38 -7.88
C VAL A 153 -5.50 -8.74 -6.52
N ILE A 154 -5.63 -9.48 -5.41
CA ILE A 154 -5.40 -8.96 -4.05
C ILE A 154 -3.96 -8.45 -3.93
N VAL A 155 -2.97 -9.26 -4.31
CA VAL A 155 -1.56 -8.86 -4.28
C VAL A 155 -1.34 -7.63 -5.16
N GLY A 156 -1.81 -7.64 -6.40
CA GLY A 156 -1.65 -6.52 -7.32
C GLY A 156 -2.26 -5.22 -6.80
N VAL A 157 -3.49 -5.27 -6.27
CA VAL A 157 -4.16 -4.11 -5.66
C VAL A 157 -3.40 -3.62 -4.44
N SER A 158 -2.96 -4.50 -3.54
CA SER A 158 -2.19 -4.11 -2.36
C SER A 158 -0.87 -3.47 -2.73
N TRP A 159 -0.24 -3.88 -3.83
CA TRP A 159 0.94 -3.20 -4.40
C TRP A 159 0.60 -1.81 -4.96
N ILE A 160 -0.44 -1.68 -5.78
CA ILE A 160 -0.86 -0.41 -6.38
C ILE A 160 -1.26 0.62 -5.31
N VAL A 161 -2.00 0.20 -4.27
CA VAL A 161 -2.47 1.08 -3.20
C VAL A 161 -1.41 1.29 -2.12
N GLY A 162 -0.67 0.24 -1.78
CA GLY A 162 0.32 0.25 -0.72
C GLY A 162 1.59 1.02 -1.08
N LEU A 163 2.02 1.01 -2.33
CA LEU A 163 3.20 1.77 -2.77
C LEU A 163 3.04 3.27 -2.45
N PRO A 164 1.97 3.97 -2.86
CA PRO A 164 1.67 5.34 -2.43
C PRO A 164 1.66 5.53 -0.90
N ALA A 165 1.22 4.52 -0.14
CA ALA A 165 1.12 4.57 1.32
C ALA A 165 2.45 4.36 2.06
N ALA A 166 3.46 3.76 1.42
CA ALA A 166 4.72 3.41 2.06
C ALA A 166 5.53 4.65 2.54
N PRO A 167 6.35 4.55 3.60
CA PRO A 167 7.13 5.69 4.09
C PRO A 167 8.09 6.23 3.03
N ARG A 168 8.18 7.56 2.91
CA ARG A 168 9.09 8.26 1.96
C ARG A 168 10.56 7.86 2.10
N ALA A 169 10.98 7.39 3.27
CA ALA A 169 12.34 6.93 3.53
C ALA A 169 12.78 5.76 2.62
N PHE A 170 11.85 4.91 2.16
CA PHE A 170 12.14 3.86 1.19
C PHE A 170 12.25 4.38 -0.25
N ARG A 171 11.68 5.56 -0.54
CA ARG A 171 11.62 6.14 -1.89
C ARG A 171 12.76 7.11 -2.19
N LEU A 172 13.18 7.91 -1.19
CA LEU A 172 14.12 9.01 -1.40
C LEU A 172 15.59 8.63 -1.19
N ARG A 173 15.88 7.52 -0.48
CA ARG A 173 17.26 7.10 -0.20
C ARG A 173 18.06 6.68 -1.44
N PRO A 174 17.50 5.91 -2.40
CA PRO A 174 18.24 5.55 -3.60
C PRO A 174 18.51 6.76 -4.49
N LEU A 175 17.51 7.64 -4.66
CA LEU A 175 17.59 8.79 -5.56
C LEU A 175 18.51 9.88 -5.04
N ALA A 176 18.46 10.22 -3.74
CA ALA A 176 19.40 11.18 -3.16
C ALA A 176 20.86 10.74 -3.30
N ASN A 177 21.13 9.43 -3.26
CA ASN A 177 22.47 8.90 -3.42
C ASN A 177 22.92 8.91 -4.90
N ILE A 178 22.01 8.61 -5.83
CA ILE A 178 22.28 8.68 -7.28
C ILE A 178 22.47 10.13 -7.73
N ASP A 179 21.67 11.07 -7.22
CA ASP A 179 21.79 12.49 -7.53
C ASP A 179 23.06 13.09 -6.92
N ALA A 180 23.47 12.68 -5.71
CA ALA A 180 24.74 13.10 -5.12
C ALA A 180 25.98 12.59 -5.90
N VAL A 181 25.89 11.39 -6.48
CA VAL A 181 26.90 10.84 -7.41
C VAL A 181 26.87 11.57 -8.75
N ARG A 182 25.68 11.88 -9.28
CA ARG A 182 25.49 12.54 -10.59
C ARG A 182 25.86 14.01 -10.60
N THR A 183 25.62 14.73 -9.49
CA THR A 183 25.93 16.16 -9.34
C THR A 183 27.39 16.42 -8.94
N GLY A 184 28.21 15.38 -8.79
CA GLY A 184 29.62 15.52 -8.43
C GLY A 184 29.86 16.08 -7.02
N VAL A 185 28.82 16.15 -6.19
CA VAL A 185 28.90 16.68 -4.81
C VAL A 185 29.63 15.69 -3.88
N ILE A 186 29.75 14.43 -4.28
CA ILE A 186 30.70 13.49 -3.67
C ILE A 186 32.03 13.64 -4.41
N SER A 187 32.86 14.59 -3.96
CA SER A 187 34.28 14.64 -4.30
C SER A 187 34.90 13.24 -4.10
N TRP A 188 35.64 12.74 -5.09
CA TRP A 188 36.37 11.48 -5.03
C TRP A 188 37.26 11.36 -3.77
N GLU A 189 37.64 12.48 -3.16
CA GLU A 189 38.39 12.54 -1.90
C GLU A 189 37.59 12.02 -0.69
N ARG A 190 36.25 12.19 -0.65
CA ARG A 190 35.42 11.61 0.42
C ARG A 190 35.24 10.11 0.25
N LEU A 191 35.15 9.61 -0.98
CA LEU A 191 35.09 8.17 -1.25
C LEU A 191 36.41 7.48 -0.89
N ALA A 192 37.56 8.11 -1.20
CA ALA A 192 38.87 7.60 -0.84
C ALA A 192 39.13 7.55 0.67
N ASN A 193 38.56 8.48 1.45
CA ASN A 193 38.67 8.47 2.91
C ASN A 193 37.71 7.49 3.60
N VAL A 194 36.56 7.17 3.00
CA VAL A 194 35.61 6.18 3.54
C VAL A 194 36.01 4.75 3.17
N LEU A 195 36.55 4.56 1.96
CA LEU A 195 37.08 3.29 1.47
C LEU A 195 38.58 3.17 1.81
N GLY A 196 38.97 3.54 3.03
CA GLY A 196 40.37 3.62 3.47
C GLY A 196 41.25 2.53 2.85
N ARG A 197 42.43 2.96 2.37
CA ARG A 197 43.49 2.13 1.80
C ARG A 197 43.60 0.74 2.42
#